data_AF-A0A8T7DI23-F1
#
_entry.id   AF-A0A8T7DI23-F1
#
_cell.length_a   1.000
_cell.length_b   1.000
_cell.length_c   1.000
_cell.angle_alpha   90.00
_cell.angle_beta   90.00
_cell.angle_gamma   90.00
#
_symmetry.space_group_name_H-M   'P 1'
#
loop_
_entity.id
_entity.type
_entity.pdbx_description
1 polymer ?
#
loop_
_entity_poly.entity_id
_entity_poly.type
_entity_poly.pdbx_seq_one_letter_code
_entity_poly.pdbx_strand_id
1 'polypeptide(L)' 'MSAPIGFSSGFNGIRAGLEGLQRTANQIASKDAMQSGSTSDLAKSMIDLKLYTNQVDASAQVVKATDRMLGTLVDIKA' A
#
# COMPACT_ATOMS: atom_id res chain seq x y z
N MET A 1 -17.31 -19.09 1.90
CA MET A 1 -15.91 -19.42 2.28
C MET A 1 -14.99 -18.44 1.57
N SER A 2 -14.69 -17.27 2.18
CA SER A 2 -14.00 -16.16 1.47
C SER A 2 -12.74 -15.63 2.18
N ALA A 3 -12.31 -16.26 3.27
CA ALA A 3 -11.11 -15.87 4.03
C ALA A 3 -9.77 -15.96 3.24
N PRO A 4 -9.54 -16.94 2.33
CA PRO A 4 -8.25 -17.05 1.64
C PRO A 4 -7.98 -15.90 0.65
N ILE A 5 -9.04 -15.35 0.06
CA ILE A 5 -8.97 -14.36 -1.02
C ILE A 5 -8.67 -12.96 -0.43
N GLY A 6 -9.16 -12.66 0.78
CA GLY A 6 -8.92 -11.40 1.48
C GLY A 6 -7.46 -11.24 1.91
N PHE A 7 -6.85 -12.30 2.47
CA PHE A 7 -5.44 -12.24 2.89
C PHE A 7 -4.50 -12.06 1.69
N SER A 8 -4.67 -12.88 0.64
CA SER A 8 -3.82 -12.81 -0.56
C SER A 8 -3.96 -11.46 -1.29
N SER A 9 -5.18 -10.93 -1.41
CA SER A 9 -5.40 -9.61 -2.03
C SER A 9 -4.83 -8.46 -1.18
N GLY A 10 -4.95 -8.52 0.15
CA GLY A 10 -4.31 -7.58 1.06
C GLY A 10 -2.77 -7.64 0.97
N PHE A 11 -2.18 -8.83 0.94
CA PHE A 11 -0.72 -8.97 0.78
C PHE A 11 -0.22 -8.45 -0.57
N ASN A 12 -0.92 -8.77 -1.65
CA ASN A 12 -0.61 -8.26 -2.99
C ASN A 12 -0.74 -6.73 -3.06
N GLY A 13 -1.75 -6.16 -2.39
CA GLY A 13 -1.94 -4.72 -2.28
C GLY A 13 -0.79 -4.02 -1.53
N ILE A 14 -0.31 -4.61 -0.43
CA ILE A 14 0.88 -4.12 0.30
C ILE A 14 2.09 -4.11 -0.63
N ARG A 15 2.36 -5.24 -1.31
CA ARG A 15 3.51 -5.34 -2.21
C ARG A 15 3.46 -4.30 -3.34
N ALA A 16 2.32 -4.20 -4.03
CA ALA A 16 2.15 -3.23 -5.11
C ALA A 16 2.28 -1.77 -4.62
N GLY A 17 1.74 -1.47 -3.43
CA GLY A 17 1.88 -0.16 -2.80
C GLY A 17 3.33 0.16 -2.44
N LEU A 18 4.08 -0.79 -1.88
CA LEU A 18 5.50 -0.62 -1.57
C LEU A 18 6.36 -0.41 -2.84
N GLU A 19 6.09 -1.15 -3.91
CA GLU A 19 6.78 -0.97 -5.21
C GLU A 19 6.51 0.43 -5.79
N GLY A 20 5.26 0.91 -5.70
CA GLY A 20 4.88 2.28 -6.08
C GLY A 20 5.57 3.34 -5.22
N LEU A 21 5.53 3.19 -3.90
CA LEU A 21 6.21 4.07 -2.94
C LEU A 21 7.69 4.21 -3.24
N GLN A 22 8.39 3.09 -3.43
CA GLN A 22 9.83 3.09 -3.70
C GLN A 22 10.15 3.83 -5.00
N ARG A 23 9.36 3.59 -6.06
CA ARG A 23 9.55 4.26 -7.35
C ARG A 23 9.34 5.78 -7.22
N THR A 24 8.26 6.20 -6.59
CA THR A 24 7.94 7.62 -6.44
C THR A 24 8.91 8.33 -5.49
N ALA A 25 9.34 7.69 -4.41
CA ALA A 25 10.38 8.20 -3.52
C ALA A 25 11.71 8.42 -4.28
N ASN A 26 12.11 7.47 -5.12
CA ASN A 26 13.30 7.60 -5.96
C ASN A 26 13.17 8.73 -6.98
N GLN A 27 11.98 8.93 -7.56
CA GLN A 27 11.71 10.06 -8.46
C GLN A 27 11.84 11.40 -7.73
N ILE A 28 11.24 11.53 -6.54
CA ILE A 28 11.34 12.74 -5.72
C ILE A 28 12.80 13.04 -5.32
N ALA A 29 13.55 12.00 -4.94
CA ALA A 29 14.94 12.13 -4.52
C ALA A 29 15.91 12.33 -5.71
N SER A 30 15.47 12.10 -6.94
CA SER A 30 16.31 12.26 -8.12
C SER A 30 16.63 13.73 -8.37
N LYS A 31 17.88 14.01 -8.75
CA LYS A 31 18.36 15.37 -9.05
C LYS A 31 17.56 16.00 -10.21
N ASP A 32 17.07 15.18 -11.14
CA ASP A 32 16.26 15.64 -12.28
C ASP A 32 14.91 16.24 -11.84
N ALA A 33 14.26 15.66 -10.83
CA ALA A 33 13.03 16.22 -10.26
C ALA A 33 13.28 17.56 -9.52
N MET A 34 14.49 17.76 -8.99
CA MET A 34 14.86 18.99 -8.26
C MET A 34 15.41 20.10 -9.17
N GLN A 35 16.03 19.76 -10.30
CA GLN A 35 16.70 20.72 -11.19
C GLN A 35 15.91 21.07 -12.46
N SER A 36 15.14 20.11 -13.00
CA SER A 36 14.43 20.26 -14.29
C SER A 36 12.92 20.06 -14.18
N GLY A 37 12.42 19.52 -13.06
CA GLY A 37 10.99 19.29 -12.85
C GLY A 37 10.24 20.59 -12.59
N SER A 38 9.13 20.82 -13.30
CA SER A 38 8.21 21.89 -12.95
C SER A 38 7.65 21.62 -11.54
N THR A 39 7.39 22.66 -10.74
CA THR A 39 6.79 22.51 -9.38
C THR A 39 5.54 21.62 -9.38
N SER A 40 4.80 21.58 -10.50
CA SER A 40 3.67 20.69 -10.74
C SER A 40 4.03 19.19 -10.73
N ASP A 41 5.17 18.81 -11.31
CA ASP A 41 5.60 17.41 -11.39
C ASP A 41 6.02 16.90 -10.01
N LEU A 42 6.73 17.73 -9.24
CA LEU A 42 7.07 17.42 -7.85
C LEU A 42 5.81 17.28 -6.98
N ALA A 43 4.84 18.20 -7.14
CA ALA A 43 3.57 18.13 -6.42
C ALA A 43 2.81 16.85 -6.77
N LYS A 44 2.80 16.45 -8.05
CA LYS A 44 2.21 15.19 -8.49
C LYS A 44 2.89 13.98 -7.86
N SER A 45 4.23 13.93 -7.87
CA SER A 45 4.97 12.85 -7.21
C SER A 45 4.69 12.78 -5.71
N MET A 46 4.54 13.91 -5.02
CA MET A 46 4.18 13.93 -3.59
C MET A 46 2.76 13.38 -3.35
N ILE A 47 1.81 13.72 -4.22
CA ILE A 47 0.44 13.17 -4.16
C ILE A 47 0.46 11.66 -4.41
N ASP A 48 1.19 11.21 -5.44
CA ASP A 48 1.33 9.79 -5.78
C ASP A 48 1.98 9.01 -4.62
N LEU A 49 2.99 9.59 -3.95
CA LEU A 49 3.60 8.99 -2.76
C LEU A 49 2.58 8.81 -1.64
N LYS A 50 1.74 9.82 -1.40
CA LYS A 50 0.67 9.72 -0.39
C LYS A 50 -0.39 8.70 -0.78
N LEU A 51 -0.75 8.62 -2.07
CA LEU A 51 -1.68 7.64 -2.61
C LEU A 51 -1.20 6.22 -2.36
N TYR A 52 0.07 5.91 -2.68
CA TYR A 52 0.62 4.58 -2.45
C TYR A 52 0.76 4.26 -0.95
N THR A 53 1.02 5.25 -0.10
CA THR A 53 0.98 5.07 1.37
C THR A 53 -0.41 4.62 1.82
N ASN A 54 -1.45 5.33 1.38
CA ASN A 54 -2.83 4.99 1.71
C ASN A 54 -3.23 3.60 1.18
N GLN A 55 -2.71 3.20 0.01
CA GLN A 55 -2.93 1.86 -0.54
C GLN A 55 -2.33 0.77 0.36
N VAL A 56 -1.10 0.96 0.84
CA VAL A 56 -0.46 0.03 1.79
C VAL A 56 -1.28 -0.07 3.09
N ASP A 57 -1.69 1.08 3.64
CA ASP A 57 -2.48 1.13 4.88
C ASP A 57 -3.83 0.42 4.73
N ALA A 58 -4.56 0.67 3.64
CA ALA A 58 -5.81 0.01 3.35
C ALA A 58 -5.64 -1.51 3.21
N SER A 59 -4.60 -1.94 2.49
CA SER A 59 -4.29 -3.36 2.30
C SER A 59 -3.89 -4.04 3.61
N ALA A 60 -3.17 -3.33 4.50
CA ALA A 60 -2.86 -3.81 5.84
C ALA A 60 -4.12 -3.98 6.70
N GLN A 61 -5.12 -3.12 6.56
CA GLN A 61 -6.41 -3.30 7.24
C GLN A 61 -7.17 -4.53 6.74
N VAL A 62 -7.10 -4.85 5.45
CA VAL A 62 -7.70 -6.08 4.89
C VAL A 62 -7.03 -7.32 5.48
N VAL A 63 -5.69 -7.32 5.59
CA VAL A 63 -4.95 -8.42 6.23
C VAL A 63 -5.36 -8.58 7.70
N LYS A 64 -5.39 -7.48 8.47
CA LYS A 64 -5.83 -7.49 9.89
C LYS A 64 -7.27 -7.93 10.07
N ALA A 65 -8.18 -7.54 9.17
CA ALA A 65 -9.56 -7.98 9.21
C ALA A 65 -9.68 -9.48 8.94
N THR A 66 -8.90 -9.98 7.97
CA THR A 66 -8.86 -11.41 7.66
C THR A 66 -8.30 -12.23 8.82
N ASP A 67 -7.21 -11.76 9.45
CA ASP A 67 -6.63 -12.38 10.65
C ASP A 67 -7.62 -12.44 11.81
N ARG A 68 -8.32 -11.33 12.11
CA ARG A 68 -9.39 -11.33 13.12
C ARG A 68 -10.51 -12.31 12.79
N MET A 69 -10.96 -12.38 11.53
CA MET A 69 -11.97 -13.36 11.13
C MET A 69 -11.50 -14.80 11.35
N LEU A 70 -10.25 -15.13 11.00
CA LEU A 70 -9.68 -16.44 11.26
C LEU A 70 -9.60 -16.73 12.76
N GLY A 71 -9.13 -15.78 13.57
CA GLY A 71 -9.11 -15.90 15.03
C GLY A 71 -10.49 -16.18 15.62
N THR A 72 -11.52 -15.44 15.19
CA THR A 72 -12.90 -15.69 15.65
C THR A 72 -13.44 -17.05 15.22
N LEU A 73 -13.07 -17.55 14.04
CA LEU A 73 -13.48 -18.88 13.59
C LEU A 73 -12.81 -20.00 14.38
N VAL A 74 -11.57 -19.80 14.83
CA VAL A 74 -10.86 -20.74 15.71
C VAL A 74 -11.49 -20.73 17.10
N ASP A 75 -11.76 -19.55 17.65
CA ASP A 75 -12.36 -19.38 18.99
C ASP A 75 -13.76 -20.01 19.10
N ILE A 76 -14.61 -19.88 18.06
CA ILE A 76 -15.95 -20.51 18.02
C ILE A 76 -15.87 -22.05 18.02
N LYS A 77 -14.78 -22.63 17.51
CA LYS A 77 -14.62 -24.09 17.39
C LYS A 77 -13.90 -24.73 18.59
N ALA A 78 -13.29 -23.93 19.47
CA ALA A 78 -12.62 -24.39 20.68
C ALA A 78 -13.62 -24.64 21.81
#